data_AF-A0AAN9ZG29-F1
#
_entry.id   AF-A0AAN9ZG29-F1
#
_cell.length_a   1.000
_cell.length_b   1.000
_cell.length_c   1.000
_cell.angle_alpha   90.00
_cell.angle_beta   90.00
_cell.angle_gamma   90.00
#
_symmetry.space_group_name_H-M   'P 1'
#
loop_
_entity.id
_entity.type
_entity.pdbx_description
1 polymer ?
#
loop_
_entity_poly.entity_id
_entity_poly.type
_entity_poly.pdbx_seq_one_letter_code
_entity_poly.pdbx_strand_id
1 'polypeptide(L)'
;MARHEENAREMERQLRRERPRDWAYYEDYFRAFHGYLRALAGDKGVAEIRDPRLYFKYECCLLALWPKQQYVNAPVRYNVYHTAMRLAPRCVRDRLVTAFVHLPAFQGKAA
;
A
#
# COMPACT_ATOMS: atom_id res chain seq x y z
N MET A 1 -13.67 -0.99 -7.89
CA MET A 1 -13.64 0.49 -7.77
C MET A 1 -14.88 1.09 -7.07
N ALA A 2 -16.11 0.75 -7.47
CA ALA A 2 -17.35 1.33 -6.89
C ALA A 2 -17.36 1.31 -5.35
N ARG A 3 -17.03 0.16 -4.75
CA ARG A 3 -17.04 -0.01 -3.29
C ARG A 3 -15.96 0.80 -2.56
N HIS A 4 -14.78 1.01 -3.16
CA HIS A 4 -13.71 1.79 -2.53
C HIS A 4 -14.02 3.29 -2.54
N GLU A 5 -14.50 3.81 -3.67
CA GLU A 5 -14.93 5.21 -3.76
C GLU A 5 -16.17 5.47 -2.90
N GLU A 6 -17.10 4.52 -2.84
CA GLU A 6 -18.28 4.59 -1.98
C GLU A 6 -17.90 4.63 -0.50
N ASN A 7 -17.02 3.72 -0.05
CA ASN A 7 -16.49 3.70 1.31
C ASN A 7 -15.78 5.02 1.67
N ALA A 8 -15.01 5.59 0.74
CA ALA A 8 -14.31 6.85 0.97
C ALA A 8 -15.27 8.04 1.10
N ARG A 9 -16.30 8.09 0.24
CA ARG A 9 -17.37 9.09 0.34
C ARG A 9 -18.20 8.93 1.61
N GLU A 10 -18.42 7.71 2.07
CA GLU A 10 -19.07 7.45 3.34
C GLU A 10 -18.21 7.95 4.51
N MET A 11 -16.91 7.66 4.49
CA MET A 11 -15.96 8.12 5.51
C MET A 11 -15.91 9.65 5.57
N GLU A 12 -15.85 10.34 4.43
CA GLU A 12 -15.93 11.80 4.35
C GLU A 12 -17.24 12.33 4.97
N ARG A 13 -18.39 11.72 4.62
CA ARG A 13 -19.70 12.13 5.15
C ARG A 13 -19.77 11.97 6.66
N GLN A 14 -19.27 10.86 7.20
CA GLN A 14 -19.26 10.59 8.64
C GLN A 14 -18.34 11.56 9.38
N LEU A 15 -17.12 11.79 8.90
CA LEU A 15 -16.17 12.75 9.49
C LEU A 15 -16.73 14.17 9.51
N ARG A 16 -17.33 14.62 8.41
CA ARG A 16 -17.99 15.94 8.33
C ARG A 16 -19.12 16.08 9.35
N ARG A 17 -19.91 15.02 9.55
CA ARG A 17 -21.07 15.02 10.45
C ARG A 17 -20.65 14.97 11.93
N GLU A 18 -19.72 14.08 12.27
CA GLU A 18 -19.41 13.74 13.65
C GLU A 18 -18.27 14.57 14.22
N ARG A 19 -17.32 15.00 13.38
CA ARG A 19 -16.13 15.75 13.80
C ARG A 19 -15.78 16.87 12.81
N PRO A 20 -16.61 17.92 12.71
CA PRO A 20 -16.42 18.99 11.73
C PRO A 20 -15.12 19.77 11.90
N ARG A 21 -14.61 19.92 13.14
CA ARG A 21 -13.31 20.56 13.40
C ARG A 21 -12.14 19.75 12.85
N ASP A 22 -12.15 18.45 13.10
CA ASP A 22 -11.11 17.53 12.59
C ASP A 22 -11.16 17.48 11.06
N TRP A 23 -12.37 17.47 10.48
CA TRP A 23 -12.53 17.53 9.02
C TRP A 23 -11.89 18.80 8.44
N ALA A 24 -12.18 19.99 8.98
CA ALA A 24 -11.61 21.24 8.47
C ALA A 24 -10.06 21.26 8.50
N TYR A 25 -9.47 20.59 9.49
CA TYR A 25 -8.03 20.47 9.66
C TYR A 25 -7.40 19.42 8.72
N TYR A 26 -8.05 18.25 8.56
CA TYR A 26 -7.50 17.11 7.81
C TYR A 26 -7.98 16.99 6.36
N GLU A 27 -8.97 17.78 5.90
CA GLU A 27 -9.61 17.64 4.60
C GLU A 27 -8.61 17.56 3.42
N ASP A 28 -7.63 18.46 3.40
CA ASP A 28 -6.65 18.52 2.31
C ASP A 28 -5.76 17.28 2.29
N TYR A 29 -5.33 16.82 3.47
CA TYR A 29 -4.56 15.58 3.60
C TYR A 29 -5.40 14.35 3.24
N PHE A 30 -6.66 14.31 3.69
CA PHE A 30 -7.59 13.21 3.37
C PHE A 30 -7.76 13.06 1.86
N ARG A 31 -7.96 14.18 1.14
CA ARG A 31 -8.09 14.18 -0.33
C ARG A 31 -6.80 13.73 -1.01
N ALA A 32 -5.63 14.24 -0.59
CA ALA A 32 -4.34 13.85 -1.15
C ALA A 32 -4.04 12.36 -0.93
N PHE A 33 -4.26 11.87 0.28
CA PHE A 33 -4.07 10.48 0.66
C PHE A 33 -5.02 9.55 -0.11
N HIS A 34 -6.30 9.91 -0.20
CA HIS A 34 -7.26 9.12 -0.97
C HIS A 34 -6.93 9.10 -2.47
N GLY A 35 -6.49 10.22 -3.03
CA GLY A 35 -6.00 10.29 -4.41
C GLY A 35 -4.81 9.36 -4.66
N TYR A 36 -3.83 9.35 -3.76
CA TYR A 36 -2.69 8.43 -3.80
C TYR A 36 -3.12 6.96 -3.73
N LEU A 37 -4.01 6.60 -2.79
CA LEU A 37 -4.52 5.24 -2.68
C LEU A 37 -5.31 4.79 -3.91
N ARG A 38 -6.10 5.69 -4.51
CA ARG A 38 -6.85 5.40 -5.73
C ARG A 38 -5.93 5.04 -6.90
N ALA A 39 -4.80 5.73 -7.04
CA ALA A 39 -3.81 5.44 -8.08
C ALA A 39 -3.14 4.07 -7.87
N LEU A 40 -2.83 3.70 -6.61
CA LEU A 40 -2.29 2.39 -6.26
C LEU A 40 -3.28 1.25 -6.48
N ALA A 41 -4.54 1.47 -6.10
CA ALA A 41 -5.62 0.49 -6.18
C ALA A 41 -6.20 0.35 -7.59
N GLY A 42 -5.46 0.78 -8.62
CA GLY A 42 -5.90 0.91 -10.02
C GLY A 42 -6.76 -0.24 -10.54
N ASP A 43 -7.57 0.04 -11.57
CA ASP A 43 -8.60 -0.88 -12.07
C ASP A 43 -7.95 -2.03 -12.85
N LYS A 44 -7.40 -2.98 -12.09
CA LYS A 44 -6.89 -4.23 -12.64
C LYS A 44 -8.10 -5.11 -12.79
N GLY A 45 -8.65 -5.12 -14.00
CA GLY A 45 -9.61 -6.15 -14.39
C GLY A 45 -9.05 -7.52 -14.03
N VAL A 46 -9.94 -8.47 -13.74
CA VAL A 46 -9.53 -9.86 -13.50
C VAL A 46 -8.75 -10.30 -14.72
N ALA A 47 -7.46 -10.58 -14.52
CA ALA A 47 -6.54 -10.94 -15.57
C ALA A 47 -5.76 -12.17 -15.13
N GLU A 48 -5.49 -13.05 -16.08
CA GLU A 48 -4.61 -14.18 -15.86
C GLU A 48 -3.19 -13.70 -15.55
N ILE A 49 -2.61 -14.19 -14.47
CA ILE A 49 -1.25 -13.82 -14.06
C ILE A 49 -0.27 -14.66 -14.85
N ARG A 50 0.37 -14.09 -15.87
CA ARG A 50 1.36 -14.79 -16.70
C ARG A 50 2.76 -14.82 -16.04
N ASP A 51 2.86 -15.48 -14.88
CA ASP A 51 4.14 -15.70 -14.19
C ASP A 51 4.35 -17.20 -13.89
N PRO A 52 5.15 -17.91 -14.70
CA PRO A 52 5.46 -19.32 -14.48
C PRO A 52 6.10 -19.60 -13.11
N ARG A 53 6.88 -18.65 -12.56
CA ARG A 53 7.53 -18.82 -11.25
C ARG A 53 6.52 -18.77 -10.11
N LEU A 54 5.43 -18.02 -10.29
CA LEU A 54 4.33 -17.96 -9.34
C LEU A 54 3.61 -19.32 -9.30
N TYR A 55 3.22 -19.85 -10.45
CA TYR A 55 2.54 -21.15 -10.53
C TYR A 55 3.39 -22.29 -9.97
N PHE A 56 4.69 -22.33 -10.30
CA PHE A 56 5.60 -23.31 -9.73
C PHE A 56 5.65 -23.26 -8.20
N LYS A 57 5.61 -22.06 -7.60
CA LYS A 57 5.57 -21.92 -6.13
C LYS A 57 4.25 -22.38 -5.54
N TYR A 58 3.13 -22.16 -6.24
CA TYR A 58 1.84 -22.70 -5.83
C TYR A 58 1.84 -24.23 -5.86
N GLU A 59 2.35 -24.84 -6.92
CA GLU A 59 2.50 -26.29 -7.00
C GLU A 59 3.36 -26.84 -5.86
N CYS A 60 4.51 -26.22 -5.60
CA CYS A 60 5.34 -26.59 -4.45
C CYS A 60 4.60 -26.42 -3.12
N CYS A 61 3.82 -25.37 -2.95
CA CYS A 61 3.05 -25.13 -1.73
C CYS A 61 1.97 -26.20 -1.51
N LEU A 62 1.31 -26.66 -2.58
CA LEU A 62 0.18 -27.58 -2.50
C LEU A 62 0.62 -29.06 -2.48
N LEU A 63 1.73 -29.38 -3.16
CA LEU A 63 2.12 -30.77 -3.45
C LEU A 63 3.42 -31.19 -2.75
N ALA A 64 4.16 -30.28 -2.10
CA ALA A 64 5.39 -30.68 -1.41
C ALA A 64 5.09 -31.55 -0.19
N LEU A 65 5.81 -32.67 -0.09
CA LEU A 65 5.81 -33.55 1.09
C LEU A 65 6.23 -32.79 2.37
N TRP A 66 7.08 -31.77 2.23
CA TRP A 66 7.58 -30.93 3.31
C TRP A 66 7.34 -29.45 2.98
N PRO A 67 6.16 -28.91 3.29
CA PRO A 67 5.82 -27.54 2.93
C PRO A 67 6.68 -26.54 3.72
N LYS A 68 7.12 -25.48 3.04
CA LYS A 68 7.81 -24.35 3.67
C LYS A 68 6.81 -23.41 4.33
N GLN A 69 7.23 -22.75 5.41
CA GLN A 69 6.43 -21.73 6.09
C GLN A 69 6.11 -20.53 5.17
N GLN A 70 6.99 -20.21 4.23
CA GLN A 70 6.84 -19.06 3.33
C GLN A 70 7.33 -19.39 1.91
N TYR A 71 6.53 -19.00 0.91
CA TYR A 71 6.86 -19.05 -0.51
C TYR A 71 6.84 -17.63 -1.07
N VAL A 72 8.01 -17.07 -1.35
CA VAL A 72 8.13 -15.66 -1.77
C VAL A 72 8.28 -15.56 -3.28
N ASN A 73 7.31 -14.95 -3.98
CA ASN A 73 7.45 -14.56 -5.39
C ASN A 73 7.52 -13.04 -5.54
N ALA A 74 8.75 -12.52 -5.51
CA ALA A 74 9.01 -11.08 -5.61
C ALA A 74 9.96 -10.79 -6.78
N PRO A 75 9.82 -9.63 -7.46
CA PRO A 75 10.77 -9.20 -8.46
C PRO A 75 12.13 -8.90 -7.82
N VAL A 76 13.23 -9.08 -8.56
CA VAL A 76 14.60 -8.89 -8.05
C VAL A 76 14.79 -7.51 -7.40
N ARG A 77 14.19 -6.47 -8.00
CA ARG A 77 14.20 -5.11 -7.44
C ARG A 77 13.73 -5.05 -5.99
N TYR A 78 12.70 -5.82 -5.64
CA TYR A 78 12.17 -5.87 -4.28
C TYR A 78 13.19 -6.45 -3.30
N ASN A 79 13.89 -7.52 -3.69
CA ASN A 79 14.92 -8.13 -2.86
C ASN A 79 16.09 -7.17 -2.60
N VAL A 80 16.47 -6.35 -3.59
CA VAL A 80 17.49 -5.31 -3.43
C VAL A 80 17.04 -4.27 -2.40
N TYR A 81 15.83 -3.71 -2.55
CA TYR A 81 15.29 -2.74 -1.60
C TYR A 81 15.13 -3.32 -0.19
N HIS A 82 14.61 -4.54 -0.08
CA HIS A 82 14.44 -5.22 1.19
C HIS A 82 15.77 -5.43 1.91
N THR A 83 16.81 -5.83 1.18
CA THR A 83 18.16 -6.03 1.76
C THR A 83 18.77 -4.68 2.17
N ALA A 84 18.64 -3.65 1.34
CA ALA A 84 19.10 -2.30 1.66
C ALA A 84 18.42 -1.74 2.93
N MET A 85 17.10 -1.88 3.04
CA MET A 85 16.33 -1.44 4.21
C MET A 85 16.66 -2.25 5.47
N ARG A 86 16.99 -3.53 5.33
CA ARG A 86 17.38 -4.40 6.46
C ARG A 86 18.74 -4.03 7.04
N LEU A 87 19.68 -3.60 6.20
CA LEU A 87 21.04 -3.23 6.60
C LEU A 87 21.16 -1.76 7.03
N ALA A 88 20.25 -0.90 6.58
CA ALA A 88 20.31 0.53 6.85
C ALA A 88 20.05 0.87 8.34
N PRO A 89 20.81 1.83 8.92
CA PRO A 89 20.50 2.38 10.24
C PRO A 89 19.15 3.12 10.22
N ARG A 90 18.50 3.25 11.38
CA ARG A 90 17.10 3.69 11.52
C ARG A 90 16.78 4.97 10.72
N CYS A 91 17.60 6.02 10.83
CA CYS A 91 17.38 7.28 10.12
C CYS A 91 17.44 7.16 8.59
N VAL A 92 18.34 6.29 8.08
CA VAL A 92 18.46 6.04 6.65
C VAL A 92 17.28 5.20 6.17
N ARG A 93 16.87 4.20 6.95
CA ARG A 93 15.70 3.38 6.63
C ARG A 93 14.44 4.22 6.54
N ASP A 94 14.20 5.14 7.47
CA ASP A 94 13.01 5.99 7.43
C ASP A 94 12.98 6.89 6.18
N ARG A 95 14.15 7.43 5.78
CA ARG A 95 14.29 8.18 4.52
C ARG A 95 14.09 7.31 3.28
N LEU A 96 14.59 6.08 3.29
CA LEU A 96 14.37 5.12 2.19
C LEU A 96 12.90 4.73 2.09
N VAL A 97 12.21 4.58 3.21
CA VAL A 97 10.77 4.26 3.23
C VAL A 97 9.95 5.42 2.68
N THR A 98 10.20 6.66 3.10
CA THR A 98 9.49 7.82 2.55
C THR A 98 9.75 7.99 1.06
N ALA A 99 10.99 7.80 0.62
CA ALA A 99 11.36 7.81 -0.80
C ALA A 99 10.79 6.64 -1.60
N PHE A 100 10.57 5.48 -0.97
CA PHE A 100 10.01 4.31 -1.67
C PHE A 100 8.49 4.44 -1.82
N VAL A 101 7.80 4.74 -0.73
CA VAL A 101 6.34 4.81 -0.69
C VAL A 101 5.84 6.07 -1.40
N HIS A 102 6.60 7.17 -1.43
CA HIS A 102 6.11 8.46 -1.95
C HIS A 102 4.75 8.86 -1.35
N LEU A 103 4.54 8.53 -0.07
CA LEU A 103 3.31 8.85 0.63
C LEU A 103 3.16 10.38 0.69
N PRO A 104 1.98 10.96 0.43
CA PRO A 104 1.76 12.38 0.68
C PRO A 104 2.09 12.69 2.14
N ALA A 105 2.93 13.70 2.37
CA ALA A 105 3.26 14.15 3.71
C ALA A 105 2.08 14.90 4.30
N PHE A 106 1.84 14.72 5.60
CA PHE A 106 0.85 15.52 6.31
C PHE A 106 1.29 16.98 6.35
N GLN A 107 0.51 17.86 5.73
CA GLN A 107 0.67 19.30 5.80
C GLN A 107 -0.41 19.85 6.73
N GLY A 108 -0.11 19.94 8.02
CA GLY A 108 -1.03 20.53 8.99
C GLY A 108 -1.30 21.99 8.63
N LYS A 109 -2.56 22.40 8.71
CA LYS A 109 -2.89 23.83 8.74
C LYS A 109 -2.29 24.40 10.04
N ALA A 110 -1.57 25.52 9.95
CA ALA A 110 -1.13 26.21 11.16
C ALA A 110 -2.36 26.51 12.04
N ALA A 111 -2.27 26.14 13.32
CA ALA A 111 -3.33 26.36 14.30
C ALA A 111 -3.59 27.85 14.54
#